data_AF-G9K5K9-F1
#
_entry.id   AF-G9K5K9-F1
#
_cell.length_a   1.000
_cell.length_b   1.000
_cell.length_c   1.000
_cell.angle_alpha   90.00
_cell.angle_beta   90.00
_cell.angle_gamma   90.00
#
_symmetry.space_group_name_H-M   'P 1'
#
loop_
_entity.id
_entity.type
_entity.pdbx_description
1 polymer ?
#
loop_
_entity_poly.entity_id
_entity_poly.type
_entity_poly.pdbx_seq_one_letter_code
_entity_poly.pdbx_strand_id
1 'polypeptide(L)'
;EEQIAVYNALIQDGMKVILIELEKVKDYTAMPQSIQYIKQKHGAIQWSGDLTEQSQCAKTKFWKKVRYHMPPKRPPPSFSAQPLKHMS
;
A
#
# COMPACT_ATOMS: atom_id res chain seq x y z
N GLU A 1 24.78 -5.46 -2.62
CA GLU A 1 23.82 -6.16 -3.52
C GLU A 1 22.36 -5.83 -3.21
N GLU A 2 21.95 -5.76 -1.94
CA GLU A 2 20.54 -5.53 -1.54
C GLU A 2 19.88 -4.27 -2.14
N GLN A 3 20.57 -3.13 -2.20
CA GLN A 3 19.98 -1.90 -2.76
C GLN A 3 19.66 -2.01 -4.25
N ILE A 4 20.41 -2.82 -5.00
CA ILE A 4 20.21 -3.04 -6.44
C ILE A 4 18.96 -3.90 -6.66
N ALA A 5 18.79 -4.95 -5.85
CA ALA A 5 17.60 -5.81 -5.90
C ALA A 5 16.32 -5.02 -5.60
N VAL A 6 16.36 -4.15 -4.58
CA VAL A 6 15.24 -3.27 -4.23
C VAL A 6 14.94 -2.29 -5.37
N TYR A 7 15.95 -1.66 -5.96
CA TYR A 7 15.76 -0.78 -7.12
C TYR A 7 15.09 -1.52 -8.29
N ASN A 8 15.62 -2.68 -8.69
CA ASN A 8 15.07 -3.44 -9.82
C ASN A 8 13.62 -3.85 -9.56
N ALA A 9 13.31 -4.37 -8.37
CA ALA A 9 11.96 -4.77 -8.00
C ALA A 9 10.95 -3.60 -8.04
N LEU A 10 11.35 -2.42 -7.54
CA LEU A 10 10.46 -1.26 -7.48
C LEU A 10 10.28 -0.58 -8.83
N ILE A 11 11.31 -0.62 -9.70
CA ILE A 11 11.35 0.17 -10.93
C ILE A 11 11.10 -0.69 -12.17
N GLN A 12 11.78 -1.83 -12.29
CA GLN A 12 11.76 -2.69 -13.48
C GLN A 12 10.54 -3.62 -13.48
N ASP A 13 10.22 -4.23 -12.34
CA ASP A 13 9.11 -5.19 -12.25
C ASP A 13 7.73 -4.51 -12.14
N GLY A 14 7.68 -3.18 -12.09
CA GLY A 14 6.44 -2.42 -12.04
C GLY A 14 5.60 -2.70 -10.79
N MET A 15 6.24 -3.11 -9.70
CA MET A 15 5.56 -3.40 -8.44
C MET A 15 4.76 -2.19 -7.95
N LYS A 16 3.55 -2.42 -7.43
CA LYS A 16 2.75 -1.36 -6.84
C LYS A 16 3.31 -0.99 -5.46
N VAL A 17 3.82 0.22 -5.33
CA VAL A 17 4.45 0.71 -4.09
C VAL A 17 3.57 1.72 -3.38
N ILE A 18 3.59 1.72 -2.04
CA ILE A 18 2.99 2.75 -1.19
C ILE A 18 4.09 3.29 -0.28
N LEU A 19 4.40 4.58 -0.40
CA LEU A 19 5.35 5.25 0.49
C LEU A 19 4.59 5.91 1.65
N ILE A 20 4.91 5.53 2.88
CA ILE A 20 4.30 6.08 4.10
C ILE A 20 5.38 6.86 4.87
N GLU A 21 5.12 8.14 5.12
CA GLU A 21 5.97 8.99 5.95
C GLU A 21 5.43 8.96 7.37
N LEU A 22 6.16 8.38 8.33
CA LEU A 22 5.74 8.35 9.75
C LEU A 22 5.92 9.71 10.42
N GLU A 23 6.87 10.49 9.94
CA GLU A 23 7.16 11.85 10.37
C GLU A 23 7.29 12.76 9.16
N LYS A 24 7.29 14.07 9.37
CA LYS A 24 7.48 15.03 8.28
C LYS A 24 8.92 14.96 7.77
N VAL A 25 9.12 14.19 6.71
CA VAL A 25 10.41 14.15 5.98
C VAL A 25 10.61 15.50 5.30
N LYS A 26 11.64 16.24 5.73
CA LYS A 26 11.95 17.56 5.17
C LYS A 26 12.80 17.47 3.90
N ASP A 27 13.64 16.45 3.81
CA ASP A 27 14.59 16.30 2.72
C ASP A 27 14.72 14.84 2.29
N TYR A 28 14.64 14.63 0.99
CA TYR A 28 14.77 13.34 0.31
C TYR A 28 16.14 13.17 -0.37
N THR A 29 16.97 14.21 -0.43
CA THR A 29 18.25 14.19 -1.16
C THR A 29 19.23 13.15 -0.61
N ALA A 30 19.19 12.88 0.70
CA ALA A 30 20.00 11.87 1.36
C ALA A 30 19.44 10.43 1.20
N MET A 31 18.23 10.27 0.67
CA MET A 31 17.62 8.96 0.48
C MET A 31 18.16 8.28 -0.79
N PRO A 32 18.15 6.95 -0.89
CA PRO A 32 18.50 6.24 -2.12
C PRO A 32 17.67 6.72 -3.31
N GLN A 33 18.24 6.65 -4.52
CA GLN A 33 17.56 7.08 -5.75
C GLN A 33 16.20 6.41 -5.97
N SER A 34 16.05 5.14 -5.56
CA SER A 34 14.78 4.42 -5.62
C SER A 34 13.67 5.12 -4.81
N ILE A 35 13.99 5.58 -3.60
CA ILE A 35 13.04 6.28 -2.73
C ILE A 35 12.72 7.67 -3.27
N GLN A 36 13.73 8.40 -3.75
CA GLN A 36 13.52 9.70 -4.42
C GLN A 36 12.58 9.57 -5.61
N TYR A 37 12.81 8.55 -6.46
CA TYR A 37 11.96 8.24 -7.59
C TYR A 37 10.53 7.88 -7.19
N ILE A 38 10.35 7.01 -6.18
CA ILE A 38 9.02 6.63 -5.69
C ILE A 38 8.28 7.87 -5.18
N LYS A 39 8.94 8.72 -4.40
CA LYS A 39 8.34 9.96 -3.92
C LYS A 39 7.91 10.87 -5.06
N GLN A 40 8.74 11.02 -6.10
CA GLN A 40 8.43 11.85 -7.27
C GLN A 40 7.27 11.28 -8.10
N LYS A 41 7.24 9.96 -8.32
CA LYS A 41 6.28 9.30 -9.22
C LYS A 41 4.95 8.94 -8.55
N HIS A 42 4.99 8.42 -7.32
CA HIS A 42 3.84 7.88 -6.61
C HIS A 42 3.39 8.76 -5.44
N GLY A 43 4.18 9.78 -5.09
CA GLY A 43 3.93 10.60 -3.91
C GLY A 43 4.20 9.83 -2.61
N ALA A 44 3.77 10.41 -1.49
CA ALA A 44 3.79 9.74 -0.20
C ALA A 44 2.51 10.04 0.58
N ILE A 45 2.14 9.10 1.46
CA ILE A 45 1.08 9.26 2.42
C ILE A 45 1.72 9.62 3.76
N GLN A 46 1.52 10.86 4.19
CA GLN A 46 1.99 11.30 5.50
C GLN A 46 1.06 10.79 6.60
N TRP A 47 1.65 10.15 7.60
CA TRP A 47 1.00 9.83 8.86
C TRP A 47 0.72 11.15 9.60
N SER A 48 -0.55 11.39 9.91
CA SER A 48 -1.01 12.60 10.61
C SER A 48 -1.58 12.29 12.00
N GLY A 49 -1.33 11.09 12.52
CA GLY A 49 -1.80 10.66 13.84
C GLY A 49 -0.73 10.82 14.92
N ASP A 50 -1.16 10.81 16.17
CA ASP A 50 -0.30 10.45 17.29
C ASP A 50 -0.17 8.91 17.39
N LEU A 51 0.67 8.39 18.28
CA LEU A 51 0.78 6.95 18.52
C LEU A 51 -0.35 6.40 19.42
N THR A 52 -1.46 7.15 19.58
CA THR A 52 -2.58 6.72 20.42
C THR A 52 -3.43 5.66 19.72
N GLU A 53 -4.19 4.89 20.52
CA GLU A 53 -5.11 3.86 20.01
C GLU A 53 -6.14 4.42 19.02
N GLN A 54 -6.55 5.68 19.17
CA GLN A 54 -7.48 6.37 18.28
C GLN A 54 -6.91 6.50 16.85
N SER A 55 -5.62 6.82 16.75
CA SER A 55 -4.90 6.99 15.47
C SER A 55 -4.64 5.64 14.78
N GLN A 56 -4.51 4.57 15.56
CA GLN A 56 -4.41 3.19 15.08
C GLN A 56 -5.75 2.63 14.58
N CYS A 57 -6.87 3.29 14.90
CA CYS A 57 -8.19 2.87 14.42
C CYS A 57 -8.27 2.91 12.89
N ALA A 58 -8.63 1.77 12.30
CA ALA A 58 -8.66 1.62 10.85
C ALA A 58 -9.76 2.45 10.13
N LYS A 59 -10.54 3.26 10.87
CA LYS A 59 -11.56 4.19 10.36
C LYS A 59 -11.02 5.60 10.13
N THR A 60 -9.82 5.92 10.59
CA THR A 60 -9.22 7.25 10.40
C THR A 60 -8.99 7.57 8.92
N LYS A 61 -8.90 8.86 8.59
CA LYS A 61 -8.64 9.32 7.21
C LYS A 61 -7.35 8.72 6.65
N PHE A 62 -6.32 8.58 7.49
CA PHE A 62 -5.06 7.97 7.12
C PHE A 62 -5.25 6.53 6.63
N TRP A 63 -5.84 5.65 7.47
CA TRP A 63 -5.99 4.24 7.11
C TRP A 63 -6.96 4.02 5.95
N LYS A 64 -7.97 4.88 5.81
CA LYS A 64 -8.81 4.90 4.59
C LYS A 64 -7.96 5.17 3.35
N LYS A 65 -7.12 6.21 3.36
CA LYS A 65 -6.22 6.53 2.24
C LYS A 65 -5.29 5.37 1.93
N VAL A 66 -4.64 4.77 2.93
CA VAL A 66 -3.80 3.56 2.74
C VAL A 66 -4.58 2.43 2.07
N ARG A 67 -5.81 2.11 2.54
CA ARG A 67 -6.63 1.06 1.92
C ARG A 67 -7.02 1.33 0.47
N TYR A 68 -7.24 2.59 0.09
CA TYR A 68 -7.51 2.92 -1.32
C TYR A 68 -6.31 2.67 -2.23
N HIS A 69 -5.08 2.76 -1.69
CA HIS A 69 -3.88 2.41 -2.45
C HIS A 69 -3.62 0.90 -2.47
N MET A 70 -4.11 0.14 -1.48
CA MET A 70 -4.02 -1.32 -1.46
C MET A 70 -4.82 -1.95 -2.60
N PRO A 71 -4.40 -3.12 -3.12
CA PRO A 71 -5.22 -3.87 -4.06
C PRO A 71 -6.57 -4.23 -3.41
N PRO A 72 -7.67 -4.27 -4.17
CA PRO A 72 -8.96 -4.68 -3.64
C PRO A 72 -8.85 -6.10 -3.10
N LYS A 73 -9.51 -6.35 -1.97
CA LYS A 73 -9.67 -7.72 -1.49
C LYS A 73 -10.34 -8.50 -2.62
N ARG A 74 -9.70 -9.57 -3.09
CA ARG A 74 -10.34 -10.48 -4.04
C ARG A 74 -11.66 -10.90 -3.40
N PRO A 75 -12.80 -10.78 -4.10
CA PRO A 75 -14.02 -11.38 -3.60
C PRO A 75 -13.72 -12.86 -3.36
N PRO A 76 -14.31 -13.47 -2.31
CA PRO A 76 -14.22 -14.91 -2.15
C PRO A 76 -14.63 -15.54 -3.50
N PRO A 77 -13.96 -16.62 -3.95
CA PRO A 77 -14.41 -17.32 -5.14
C PRO A 77 -15.89 -17.58 -4.92
N SER A 78 -16.72 -17.02 -5.80
CA SER A 78 -18.17 -17.20 -5.76
C SER A 78 -18.38 -18.69 -5.57
N PHE A 79 -18.99 -19.11 -4.45
CA PHE A 79 -19.48 -20.48 -4.31
C PHE A 79 -20.22 -20.75 -5.60
N SER A 80 -19.69 -21.64 -6.43
CA SER A 80 -20.35 -22.07 -7.64
C SER A 80 -21.75 -22.48 -7.19
N ALA A 81 -22.76 -21.72 -7.59
CA ALA A 81 -24.14 -22.09 -7.37
C ALA A 81 -24.35 -23.38 -8.16
N GLN A 82 -24.14 -24.52 -7.50
CA GLN A 82 -24.53 -25.80 -8.05
C GLN A 82 -26.06 -25.80 -8.03
N PRO A 83 -26.74 -26.03 -9.16
CA PRO A 83 -28.19 -26.13 -9.16
C PRO A 83 -28.57 -27.35 -8.31
N LEU A 84 -29.35 -27.14 -7.26
CA LEU A 84 -30.03 -28.24 -6.55
C LEU A 84 -30.89 -28.98 -7.59
N LYS A 85 -30.41 -30.15 -8.03
CA LYS A 85 -31.25 -31.08 -8.79
C LYS A 85 -32.19 -31.73 -7.80
N HIS A 86 -33.45 -31.30 -7.83
CA HIS A 86 -34.54 -31.96 -7.13
C HIS A 86 -34.60 -33.42 -7.62
N MET A 87 -34.44 -34.39 -6.73
CA MET A 87 -34.80 -35.78 -6.99
C MET A 87 -36.16 -36.03 -6.37
N SER A 88 -37.07 -36.55 -7.20
CA SER A 88 -38.40 -37.04 -6.83
C SER A 88 -38.32 -38.38 -6.11
#